data_AF-A0A4V3W8D0-F1
#
_entry.id   AF-A0A4V3W8D0-F1
#
_cell.length_a   1.000
_cell.length_b   1.000
_cell.length_c   1.000
_cell.angle_alpha   90.00
_cell.angle_beta   90.00
_cell.angle_gamma   90.00
#
_symmetry.space_group_name_H-M   'P 1'
#
loop_
_entity.id
_entity.type
_entity.pdbx_description
1 polymer ?
#
loop_
_entity_poly.entity_id
_entity_poly.type
_entity_poly.pdbx_seq_one_letter_code
_entity_poly.pdbx_strand_id
1 'polypeptide(L)'
;MRKKLTPKLLDNLPPAEGKRYEVRDELVTGLRIRISNAGNKVWYLATRVDGVSRRIKLGTYPVLSLKDAREQAQRILRDIQLGTFQQRDVEPAPEVLTLGDVIPQFITRYAQRHTKVACCRFFGHWVKLILPCFQIPSG
;
A
#
# COMPACT_ATOMS: atom_id res chain seq x y z
N MET A 1 3.65 -11.04 -20.39
CA MET A 1 3.27 -11.21 -21.82
C MET A 1 2.41 -10.03 -22.26
N ARG A 2 2.63 -9.48 -23.47
CA ARG A 2 1.76 -8.45 -24.08
C ARG A 2 0.77 -9.11 -25.03
N LYS A 3 -0.52 -8.84 -24.88
CA LYS A 3 -1.58 -9.33 -25.78
C LYS A 3 -2.66 -8.27 -25.92
N LYS A 4 -3.31 -8.23 -27.09
CA LYS A 4 -4.56 -7.50 -27.27
C LYS A 4 -5.64 -8.16 -26.41
N LEU A 5 -6.02 -7.52 -25.30
CA LEU A 5 -7.05 -8.05 -24.42
C LEU A 5 -8.42 -7.90 -25.09
N THR A 6 -9.19 -8.98 -25.05
CA THR A 6 -10.60 -9.03 -25.45
C THR A 6 -11.41 -9.65 -24.30
N PRO A 7 -12.70 -9.32 -24.15
CA PRO A 7 -13.53 -9.88 -23.06
C PRO A 7 -13.49 -11.40 -23.04
N LYS A 8 -13.67 -12.03 -24.22
CA LYS A 8 -13.58 -13.48 -24.40
C LYS A 8 -12.23 -14.06 -23.95
N LEU A 9 -11.12 -13.37 -24.24
CA LEU A 9 -9.81 -13.80 -23.80
C LEU A 9 -9.71 -13.73 -22.28
N LEU A 10 -10.22 -12.66 -21.66
CA LEU A 10 -10.19 -12.47 -20.23
C LEU A 10 -10.97 -13.56 -19.50
N ASP A 11 -12.13 -13.96 -20.01
CA ASP A 11 -12.93 -15.02 -19.41
C ASP A 11 -12.19 -16.37 -19.42
N ASN A 12 -11.53 -16.68 -20.53
CA ASN A 12 -10.77 -17.92 -20.73
C ASN A 12 -9.35 -17.93 -20.12
N LEU A 13 -8.93 -16.88 -19.43
CA LEU A 13 -7.61 -16.87 -18.78
C LEU A 13 -7.58 -17.90 -17.62
N PRO A 14 -6.64 -18.85 -17.63
CA PRO A 14 -6.54 -19.85 -16.57
C PRO A 14 -6.13 -19.21 -15.25
N PRO A 15 -6.58 -19.72 -14.09
CA PRO A 15 -6.04 -19.35 -12.80
C PRO A 15 -4.51 -19.53 -12.74
N ALA A 16 -3.84 -18.80 -11.86
CA ALA A 16 -2.39 -18.91 -11.75
C ALA A 16 -1.99 -20.22 -11.04
N GLU A 17 -1.22 -21.07 -11.71
CA GLU A 17 -0.62 -22.27 -11.11
C GLU A 17 0.63 -21.86 -10.31
N GLY A 18 0.46 -21.70 -9.00
CA GLY A 18 1.52 -21.33 -8.07
C GLY A 18 1.83 -19.83 -8.05
N LYS A 19 2.51 -19.28 -9.07
CA LYS A 19 2.92 -17.87 -9.08
C LYS A 19 1.94 -16.99 -9.86
N ARG A 20 1.42 -15.95 -9.19
CA ARG A 20 0.57 -14.93 -9.82
C ARG A 20 1.24 -14.35 -11.07
N TYR A 21 0.49 -14.28 -12.17
CA TYR A 21 0.97 -13.74 -13.44
C TYR A 21 0.21 -12.47 -13.84
N GLU A 22 0.83 -11.68 -14.73
CA GLU A 22 0.28 -10.44 -15.26
C GLU A 22 0.25 -10.48 -16.79
N VAL A 23 -0.88 -10.10 -17.38
CA VAL A 23 -1.05 -9.93 -18.83
C VAL A 23 -1.17 -8.43 -19.12
N ARG A 24 -0.31 -7.93 -20.01
CA ARG A 24 -0.30 -6.52 -20.41
C ARG A 24 -1.23 -6.31 -21.59
N ASP A 25 -2.02 -5.25 -21.53
CA ASP A 25 -2.80 -4.80 -22.67
C ASP A 25 -1.89 -4.21 -23.75
N GLU A 26 -2.30 -4.36 -25.00
CA GLU A 26 -1.59 -3.79 -26.14
C GLU A 26 -2.12 -2.41 -26.54
N LEU A 27 -3.40 -2.12 -26.29
CA LEU A 27 -4.01 -0.85 -26.69
C LEU A 27 -3.68 0.28 -25.71
N VAL A 28 -3.67 0.00 -24.40
CA VAL A 28 -3.32 1.00 -23.39
C VAL A 28 -1.99 0.63 -22.74
N THR A 29 -0.99 1.50 -22.93
CA THR A 29 0.34 1.32 -22.34
C THR A 29 0.26 1.34 -20.83
N GLY A 30 0.87 0.34 -20.20
CA GLY A 30 0.91 0.22 -18.74
C GLY A 30 -0.32 -0.46 -18.13
N LEU A 31 -1.43 -0.61 -18.86
CA LEU A 31 -2.58 -1.38 -18.38
C LEU A 31 -2.24 -2.87 -18.34
N ARG A 32 -2.55 -3.52 -17.22
CA ARG A 32 -2.30 -4.95 -17.00
C ARG A 32 -3.38 -5.55 -16.12
N ILE A 33 -3.68 -6.81 -16.37
CA ILE A 33 -4.53 -7.63 -15.50
C ILE A 33 -3.66 -8.64 -14.76
N ARG A 34 -3.83 -8.71 -13.44
CA ARG A 34 -3.18 -9.68 -12.57
C ARG A 34 -4.14 -10.79 -12.22
N ILE A 35 -3.70 -12.03 -12.37
CA ILE A 35 -4.47 -13.23 -12.07
C ILE A 35 -3.91 -13.87 -10.80
N SER A 36 -4.78 -14.14 -9.83
CA SER A 36 -4.43 -14.87 -8.62
C SER A 36 -4.59 -16.38 -8.82
N ASN A 37 -4.06 -17.16 -7.87
CA ASN A 37 -4.23 -18.62 -7.89
C ASN A 37 -5.70 -19.03 -7.72
N ALA A 38 -6.49 -18.21 -7.02
CA ALA A 38 -7.93 -18.39 -6.88
C ALA A 38 -8.72 -17.96 -8.13
N GLY A 39 -8.05 -17.51 -9.20
CA GLY A 39 -8.70 -17.01 -10.42
C GLY A 39 -9.21 -15.58 -10.34
N ASN A 40 -8.95 -14.86 -9.24
CA ASN A 40 -9.32 -13.44 -9.12
C ASN A 40 -8.52 -12.60 -10.10
N LYS A 41 -9.22 -11.71 -10.81
CA LYS A 41 -8.66 -10.87 -11.87
C LYS A 41 -8.73 -9.42 -11.41
N VAL A 42 -7.57 -8.75 -11.35
CA VAL A 42 -7.45 -7.37 -10.85
C VAL A 42 -6.71 -6.52 -11.87
N TRP A 43 -7.30 -5.38 -12.19
CA TRP A 43 -6.71 -4.37 -13.07
C TRP A 43 -5.71 -3.51 -12.33
N TYR A 44 -4.53 -3.35 -12.94
CA TYR A 44 -3.48 -2.48 -12.47
C TYR A 44 -2.96 -1.61 -13.62
N LEU A 45 -2.57 -0.38 -13.29
CA LEU A 45 -1.84 0.52 -14.16
C LEU A 45 -0.38 0.60 -13.69
N ALA A 46 0.54 0.23 -14.58
CA ALA A 46 1.97 0.49 -14.48
C ALA A 46 2.27 1.89 -15.00
N THR A 47 2.73 2.79 -14.16
CA THR A 47 3.13 4.12 -14.63
C THR A 47 4.23 4.69 -13.74
N ARG A 48 4.83 5.80 -14.18
CA ARG A 48 5.74 6.59 -13.38
C ARG A 48 5.02 7.87 -12.96
N VAL A 49 5.11 8.19 -11.68
CA VAL A 49 4.62 9.45 -11.11
C VAL A 49 5.81 10.06 -10.39
N ASP A 50 6.19 11.28 -10.76
CA ASP A 50 7.34 12.00 -10.21
C ASP A 50 8.65 11.20 -10.24
N GLY A 51 8.92 10.53 -11.37
CA GLY A 51 10.11 9.69 -11.56
C GLY A 51 10.05 8.32 -10.87
N VAL A 52 9.09 8.09 -9.96
CA VAL A 52 8.94 6.84 -9.22
C VAL A 52 7.99 5.88 -9.96
N SER A 53 8.45 4.65 -10.18
CA SER A 53 7.60 3.59 -10.76
C SER A 53 6.53 3.15 -9.77
N ARG A 54 5.27 3.41 -10.09
CA ARG A 54 4.10 3.07 -9.26
C ARG A 54 3.20 2.04 -9.95
N ARG A 55 2.47 1.30 -9.11
CA ARG A 55 1.42 0.37 -9.52
C ARG A 55 0.11 0.84 -8.92
N ILE A 56 -0.80 1.32 -9.74
CA ILE A 56 -2.09 1.85 -9.31
C ILE A 56 -3.14 0.76 -9.53
N LYS A 57 -3.91 0.41 -8.51
CA LYS A 57 -5.03 -0.53 -8.63
C LYS A 57 -6.22 0.21 -9.23
N LEU A 58 -6.80 -0.33 -10.30
CA LEU A 58 -7.99 0.28 -10.93
C LEU A 58 -9.29 -0.36 -10.42
N GLY A 59 -9.30 -1.67 -10.29
CA GLY A 59 -10.50 -2.42 -9.89
C GLY A 59 -10.38 -3.92 -10.13
N THR A 60 -11.47 -4.65 -9.91
CA THR A 60 -11.57 -6.10 -10.13
C THR A 60 -12.42 -6.40 -11.35
N TYR A 61 -12.07 -7.44 -12.11
CA TYR A 61 -12.90 -7.98 -13.19
C TYR A 61 -13.83 -9.07 -12.61
N PRO A 62 -15.12 -9.16 -13.00
CA PRO A 62 -15.79 -8.43 -14.08
C PRO A 62 -16.47 -7.11 -13.66
N VAL A 63 -16.42 -6.73 -12.38
CA VAL A 63 -17.06 -5.50 -11.86
C VAL A 63 -16.62 -4.26 -12.65
N LEU A 64 -15.31 -4.16 -12.93
CA LEU A 64 -14.74 -3.20 -13.87
C LEU A 64 -14.46 -3.91 -15.20
N SER A 65 -15.22 -3.54 -16.23
CA SER A 65 -15.09 -4.13 -17.56
C SER A 65 -13.76 -3.73 -18.22
N LEU A 66 -13.38 -4.42 -19.30
CA LEU A 66 -12.19 -4.06 -20.07
C LEU A 66 -12.27 -2.64 -20.64
N LYS A 67 -13.47 -2.22 -21.08
CA LYS A 67 -13.69 -0.88 -21.64
C LYS A 67 -13.47 0.18 -20.56
N ASP A 68 -14.12 0.02 -19.42
CA ASP A 68 -14.05 0.97 -18.31
C ASP A 68 -12.63 1.02 -17.73
N ALA A 69 -11.95 -0.13 -17.63
CA ALA A 69 -10.56 -0.19 -17.20
C ALA A 69 -9.62 0.59 -18.14
N ARG A 70 -9.86 0.57 -19.46
CA ARG A 70 -9.10 1.36 -20.42
C ARG A 70 -9.39 2.86 -20.29
N GLU A 71 -10.65 3.24 -20.17
CA GLU A 71 -11.05 4.63 -19.98
C GLU A 71 -10.45 5.20 -18.68
N GLN A 72 -10.53 4.46 -17.58
CA GLN A 72 -9.97 4.87 -16.29
C GLN A 72 -8.43 4.96 -16.34
N ALA A 73 -7.77 4.02 -17.02
CA ALA A 73 -6.33 4.09 -17.24
C ALA A 73 -5.93 5.33 -18.04
N GLN A 74 -6.64 5.65 -19.12
CA GLN A 74 -6.40 6.86 -19.92
C GLN A 74 -6.62 8.15 -19.11
N ARG A 75 -7.68 8.20 -18.29
CA ARG A 75 -7.92 9.33 -17.37
C ARG A 75 -6.74 9.54 -16.43
N ILE A 76 -6.29 8.47 -15.77
CA ILE A 76 -5.14 8.56 -14.84
C ILE A 76 -3.86 8.99 -15.56
N LEU A 77 -3.58 8.44 -16.75
CA LEU A 77 -2.41 8.85 -17.53
C LEU A 77 -2.49 10.33 -17.92
N ARG A 78 -3.68 10.83 -18.24
CA ARG A 78 -3.91 12.26 -18.51
C ARG A 78 -3.63 13.10 -17.27
N ASP A 79 -4.16 12.71 -16.11
CA ASP A 79 -3.98 13.43 -14.84
C ASP A 79 -2.50 13.47 -14.43
N ILE A 80 -1.76 12.38 -14.67
CA ILE A 80 -0.30 12.33 -14.43
C ILE A 80 0.42 13.31 -15.34
N GLN A 81 0.06 13.34 -16.63
CA GLN A 81 0.66 14.24 -17.60
C GLN A 81 0.38 15.72 -17.27
N LEU A 82 -0.78 16.01 -16.69
CA LEU A 82 -1.18 17.34 -16.23
C LEU A 82 -0.62 17.70 -14.84
N GLY A 83 0.00 16.75 -14.13
CA GLY A 83 0.50 16.94 -12.76
C GLY A 83 -0.59 17.03 -11.69
N THR A 84 -1.84 16.68 -12.01
CA THR A 84 -2.98 16.72 -11.07
C THR A 84 -3.24 15.38 -10.39
N PHE A 85 -2.47 14.34 -10.74
CA PHE A 85 -2.68 13.01 -10.20
C PHE A 85 -2.41 12.95 -8.70
N GLN A 86 -3.47 12.78 -7.92
CA GLN A 86 -3.40 12.46 -6.50
C GLN A 86 -3.75 10.98 -6.32
N GLN A 87 -2.81 10.20 -5.80
CA GLN A 87 -3.08 8.81 -5.48
C GLN A 87 -4.04 8.76 -4.28
N ARG A 88 -5.30 8.36 -4.50
CA ARG A 88 -6.34 8.34 -3.46
C ARG A 88 -6.19 7.28 -2.36
N ASP A 89 -5.25 6.36 -2.46
CA ASP A 89 -5.19 5.22 -1.55
C ASP A 89 -3.87 5.17 -0.77
N VAL A 90 -3.75 6.09 0.19
CA VAL A 90 -3.26 5.82 1.54
C VAL A 90 -4.05 6.81 2.40
N GLU A 91 -5.17 6.38 2.99
CA GLU A 91 -5.64 7.06 4.21
C GLU A 91 -4.38 7.21 5.08
N PRO A 92 -4.00 8.44 5.49
CA PRO A 92 -2.81 8.63 6.28
C PRO A 92 -2.87 7.58 7.38
N ALA A 93 -1.78 6.82 7.54
CA ALA A 93 -1.75 5.78 8.57
C ALA A 93 -2.32 6.43 9.84
N PRO A 94 -3.37 5.84 10.45
CA PRO A 94 -3.99 6.45 11.61
C PRO A 94 -2.87 6.79 12.59
N GLU A 95 -2.94 7.93 13.27
CA GLU A 95 -1.92 8.33 14.25
C GLU A 95 -1.75 7.21 15.27
N VAL A 96 -0.83 6.28 15.00
CA VAL A 96 -0.55 5.14 15.86
C VAL A 96 0.33 5.69 16.96
N LEU A 97 -0.19 5.65 18.19
CA LEU A 97 0.59 5.94 19.38
C LEU A 97 1.90 5.15 19.31
N THR A 98 3.02 5.86 19.22
CA THR A 98 4.32 5.22 19.18
C THR A 98 4.61 4.61 20.55
N LEU A 99 5.56 3.67 20.61
CA LEU A 99 6.01 3.13 21.89
C LEU A 99 6.49 4.26 22.83
N GLY A 100 7.10 5.32 22.27
CA GLY A 100 7.50 6.52 23.00
C GLY A 100 6.34 7.25 23.66
N ASP A 101 5.16 7.27 23.04
CA ASP A 101 3.96 7.95 23.56
C ASP A 101 3.27 7.14 24.68
N VAL A 102 3.43 5.82 24.66
CA VAL A 102 2.80 4.90 25.62
C VAL A 102 3.66 4.72 26.89
N ILE A 103 4.98 4.81 26.78
CA ILE A 103 5.91 4.63 27.92
C ILE A 103 5.59 5.54 29.12
N PRO A 104 5.35 6.86 28.97
CA PRO A 104 4.99 7.72 30.08
C PRO A 104 3.71 7.27 30.79
N GLN A 105 2.71 6.82 30.04
CA GLN A 105 1.44 6.36 30.58
C GLN A 105 1.60 5.03 31.34
N PHE A 106 2.43 4.12 30.82
CA PHE A 106 2.75 2.85 31.46
C PHE A 106 3.48 3.05 32.80
N ILE A 107 4.47 3.96 32.84
CA ILE A 107 5.23 4.25 34.06
C ILE A 107 4.30 4.79 35.15
N THR A 108 3.48 5.79 34.80
CA THR A 108 2.57 6.45 35.76
C THR A 108 1.44 5.53 36.22
N ARG A 109 0.81 4.78 35.31
CA ARG A 109 -0.38 3.98 35.65
C ARG A 109 -0.05 2.64 36.30
N TYR A 110 1.08 2.02 35.93
CA TYR A 110 1.39 0.64 36.31
C TYR A 110 2.70 0.52 37.08
N ALA A 111 3.84 0.96 36.51
CA ALA A 111 5.16 0.68 37.09
C ALA A 111 5.32 1.26 38.50
N GLN A 112 4.83 2.48 38.76
CA GLN A 112 4.94 3.11 40.09
C GLN A 112 4.24 2.33 41.20
N ARG A 113 3.17 1.59 40.91
CA ARG A 113 2.41 0.80 41.91
C ARG A 113 3.00 -0.57 42.15
N HIS A 114 3.59 -1.18 41.13
CA HIS A 114 3.98 -2.59 41.15
C HIS A 114 5.49 -2.83 41.27
N THR A 115 6.31 -1.78 41.21
CA THR A 115 7.77 -1.88 41.37
C THR A 115 8.26 -1.09 42.57
N LYS A 116 9.24 -1.65 43.30
CA LYS A 116 9.86 -0.98 44.45
C LYS A 116 10.39 0.40 44.04
N VAL A 117 10.24 1.40 44.91
CA VAL A 117 10.52 2.83 44.60
C VAL A 117 11.93 3.06 44.05
N ALA A 118 12.93 2.32 44.54
CA ALA A 118 14.31 2.37 44.03
C ALA A 118 14.42 1.88 42.56
N CYS A 119 13.66 0.85 42.19
CA CYS A 119 13.62 0.32 40.83
C CYS A 119 12.88 1.27 39.88
N CYS A 120 11.76 1.87 40.31
CA CYS A 120 11.05 2.89 39.54
C CYS A 120 11.91 4.14 39.25
N ARG A 121 12.70 4.60 40.23
CA ARG A 121 13.64 5.72 40.03
C ARG A 121 14.75 5.37 39.04
N PHE A 122 15.30 4.16 39.12
CA PHE A 122 16.33 3.69 38.19
C PHE A 122 15.78 3.55 36.77
N PHE A 123 14.61 2.94 36.62
CA PHE A 123 13.92 2.77 35.34
C PHE A 123 13.53 4.11 34.71
N GLY A 124 13.02 5.06 35.50
CA GLY A 124 12.68 6.40 35.02
C GLY A 124 13.89 7.23 34.55
N HIS A 125 15.05 7.03 35.18
CA HIS A 125 16.31 7.66 34.76
C HIS A 125 16.86 7.03 33.48
N TRP A 126 16.85 5.69 33.39
CA TRP A 126 17.28 4.96 32.18
C TRP A 126 16.37 5.23 30.96
N VAL A 127 15.06 5.29 31.14
CA VAL A 127 14.10 5.64 30.07
C VAL A 127 14.36 7.05 29.53
N LYS A 128 14.66 8.04 30.39
CA LYS A 128 15.04 9.39 29.95
C LYS A 128 16.36 9.43 29.18
N LEU A 129 17.30 8.55 29.50
CA LEU A 129 18.60 8.45 28.83
C LEU A 129 18.52 7.68 27.50
N ILE A 130 17.60 6.73 27.37
CA ILE A 130 17.48 5.86 26.18
C ILE A 130 16.46 6.35 25.16
N LEU A 131 15.38 7.03 25.59
CA LEU A 131 14.36 7.56 24.66
C LEU A 131 14.95 8.41 23.51
N PRO A 132 15.93 9.30 23.75
CA PRO A 132 16.55 10.08 22.67
C PRO A 132 17.30 9.21 21.65
N CYS A 133 17.83 8.06 22.08
CA CYS A 133 18.52 7.11 21.20
C CYS A 133 17.54 6.25 20.36
N PHE A 134 16.25 6.23 20.72
CA PHE A 134 15.21 5.44 20.06
C PHE A 134 14.28 6.27 19.16
N GLN A 135 14.49 7.58 19.06
CA GLN A 135 13.82 8.41 18.06
C GLN A 135 14.36 8.04 16.67
N ILE A 136 13.62 7.15 16.01
CA ILE A 136 13.78 6.90 14.57
C ILE A 136 13.53 8.24 13.87
N PRO A 137 14.41 8.70 12.96
CA PRO A 137 14.17 9.93 12.23
C PRO A 137 12.86 9.81 11.47
N SER A 138 11.88 10.64 11.86
CA SER A 138 10.69 10.90 11.06
C SER A 138 11.18 11.49 9.73
N GLY A 139 11.06 10.69 8.66
CA GLY A 139 11.32 11.13 7.29
C GLY A 139 10.34 12.21 6.83
#